data_AF-A0A7J9C659-F1
#
_entry.id   AF-A0A7J9C659-F1
#
_cell.length_a   1.000
_cell.length_b   1.000
_cell.length_c   1.000
_cell.angle_alpha   90.00
_cell.angle_beta   90.00
_cell.angle_gamma   90.00
#
_symmetry.space_group_name_H-M   'P 1'
#
loop_
_entity.id
_entity.type
_entity.pdbx_description
1 polymer ?
#
loop_
_entity_poly.entity_id
_entity_poly.type
_entity_poly.pdbx_seq_one_letter_code
_entity_poly.pdbx_strand_id
1 'polypeptide(L)'
;IIRISPFANRLSFDAPPAVQRLRCLANYEALRFSSTILSLGETLVARMKKLSANTGGKYVSVHLRFEEDMVAFSCCVFDGGEQEKEDMKNARERGWKGKFTKPGRVIRPGAIRINGKCPLTPLEVFLVALLSV
;
A
#
# COMPACT_ATOMS: atom_id res chain seq x y z
N ILE A 1 -12.33 -13.96 -33.87
CA ILE A 1 -12.38 -13.12 -32.66
C ILE A 1 -10.99 -13.12 -32.04
N ILE A 2 -10.24 -12.03 -32.16
CA ILE A 2 -8.91 -11.90 -31.56
C ILE A 2 -9.11 -11.48 -30.10
N ARG A 3 -8.75 -12.36 -29.17
CA ARG A 3 -8.86 -12.11 -27.73
C ARG A 3 -7.46 -11.82 -27.20
N ILE A 4 -7.16 -10.54 -27.02
CA ILE A 4 -5.88 -10.11 -26.44
C ILE A 4 -6.02 -10.23 -24.92
N SER A 5 -5.37 -11.24 -24.35
CA SER A 5 -5.25 -11.50 -22.91
C SER A 5 -3.78 -11.76 -22.61
N PRO A 6 -3.21 -11.22 -21.50
CA PRO A 6 -3.86 -10.47 -20.43
C PRO A 6 -3.73 -8.95 -20.60
N PHE A 7 -4.77 -8.18 -20.26
CA PHE A 7 -4.73 -6.71 -20.15
C PHE A 7 -3.84 -6.19 -19.00
N ALA A 8 -2.99 -7.02 -18.43
CA ALA A 8 -1.85 -6.59 -17.63
C ALA A 8 -0.74 -5.99 -18.49
N ASN A 9 -1.09 -5.38 -19.63
CA ASN A 9 -0.23 -4.50 -20.42
C ASN A 9 0.08 -3.28 -19.54
N ARG A 10 1.02 -3.45 -18.61
CA ARG A 10 1.81 -2.35 -18.11
C ARG A 10 2.45 -1.76 -19.35
N LEU A 11 1.95 -0.63 -19.83
CA LEU A 11 2.67 0.18 -20.83
C LEU A 11 4.11 0.22 -20.36
N SER A 12 5.03 -0.25 -21.21
CA SER A 12 6.42 -0.46 -20.85
C SER A 12 6.92 0.66 -19.95
N PHE A 13 7.55 0.30 -18.82
CA PHE A 13 8.26 1.27 -17.99
C PHE A 13 9.56 1.74 -18.66
N ASP A 14 9.90 1.15 -19.81
CA ASP A 14 11.02 1.54 -20.65
C ASP A 14 10.66 2.77 -21.48
N ALA A 15 10.51 3.90 -20.79
CA ALA A 15 10.34 5.21 -21.37
C ALA A 15 11.31 6.18 -20.67
N PRO A 16 11.82 7.20 -21.37
CA PRO A 16 12.65 8.23 -20.74
C PRO A 16 11.95 8.83 -19.51
N PRO A 17 12.66 9.13 -18.41
CA PRO A 17 12.04 9.55 -17.15
C PRO A 17 11.06 10.72 -17.28
N ALA A 18 11.33 11.68 -18.17
CA ALA A 18 10.44 12.81 -18.45
C ALA A 18 9.09 12.35 -19.05
N VAL A 19 9.13 11.43 -20.01
CA VAL A 19 7.94 10.85 -20.65
C VAL A 19 7.15 10.03 -19.64
N GLN A 20 7.83 9.25 -18.80
CA GLN A 20 7.17 8.49 -17.74
C GLN A 20 6.45 9.40 -16.74
N ARG A 21 7.06 10.51 -16.33
CA ARG A 21 6.44 11.50 -15.43
C ARG A 21 5.21 12.14 -16.07
N LEU A 22 5.32 12.59 -17.32
CA LEU A 22 4.20 13.18 -18.06
C LEU A 22 3.05 12.18 -18.19
N ARG A 23 3.35 10.92 -18.52
CA ARG A 23 2.36 9.84 -18.62
C ARG A 23 1.65 9.60 -17.29
N CYS A 24 2.39 9.53 -16.18
CA CYS A 24 1.80 9.37 -14.85
C CYS A 24 0.89 10.55 -14.50
N LEU A 25 1.34 11.79 -14.75
CA LEU A 25 0.54 12.99 -14.49
C LEU A 25 -0.74 13.01 -15.32
N ALA A 26 -0.64 12.75 -16.64
CA ALA A 26 -1.80 12.71 -17.52
C ALA A 26 -2.83 11.65 -17.09
N ASN A 27 -2.38 10.45 -16.73
CA ASN A 27 -3.25 9.39 -16.22
C ASN A 27 -3.89 9.77 -14.88
N TYR A 28 -3.13 10.39 -13.98
CA TYR A 28 -3.64 10.87 -12.69
C TYR A 28 -4.72 11.95 -12.88
N GLU A 29 -4.49 12.91 -13.76
CA GLU A 29 -5.44 13.99 -14.07
C GLU A 29 -6.71 13.48 -14.76
N ALA A 30 -6.57 12.48 -15.63
CA ALA A 30 -7.69 11.86 -16.33
C ALA A 30 -8.53 10.96 -15.41
N LEU A 31 -7.93 10.35 -14.38
CA LEU A 31 -8.63 9.47 -13.45
C LEU A 31 -9.41 10.30 -12.42
N ARG A 32 -10.64 10.66 -12.78
CA ARG A 32 -11.58 11.38 -11.90
C ARG A 32 -12.63 10.44 -11.33
N PHE A 33 -12.94 10.60 -10.05
CA PHE A 33 -14.08 9.93 -9.44
C PHE A 33 -15.39 10.39 -10.08
N SER A 34 -16.42 9.54 -10.06
CA SER A 34 -17.77 10.00 -10.42
C SER A 34 -18.22 11.11 -9.49
N SER A 35 -19.09 11.99 -9.98
CA SER A 35 -19.61 13.14 -9.22
C SER A 35 -20.21 12.71 -7.88
N THR A 36 -20.92 11.58 -7.85
CA THR A 36 -21.51 11.03 -6.62
C THR A 36 -20.47 10.66 -5.58
N ILE A 37 -19.38 9.98 -5.98
CA ILE A 37 -18.31 9.57 -5.06
C ILE A 37 -17.55 10.80 -4.55
N LEU A 38 -17.27 11.76 -5.45
CA LEU A 38 -16.58 12.99 -5.09
C LEU A 38 -17.39 13.80 -4.07
N SER A 39 -18.67 14.02 -4.32
CA SER A 39 -19.57 14.78 -3.43
C SER A 39 -19.70 14.13 -2.05
N LEU A 40 -19.79 12.79 -2.02
CA LEU A 40 -19.80 12.05 -0.76
C LEU A 40 -18.48 12.24 0.01
N GLY A 41 -17.34 12.14 -0.67
CA GLY A 41 -16.02 12.35 -0.08
C GLY A 41 -15.84 13.75 0.50
N GLU A 42 -16.25 14.79 -0.24
CA GLU A 42 -16.21 16.18 0.22
C GLU A 42 -17.09 16.39 1.46
N THR A 43 -18.29 15.80 1.46
CA THR A 43 -19.21 15.85 2.61
C THR A 43 -18.60 15.21 3.85
N LEU A 44 -17.95 14.04 3.70
CA LEU A 44 -17.27 13.36 4.79
C LEU A 44 -16.14 14.21 5.36
N VAL A 45 -15.29 14.78 4.51
CA VAL A 45 -14.18 15.65 4.93
C VAL A 45 -14.69 16.90 5.64
N ALA A 46 -15.73 17.55 5.11
CA ALA A 46 -16.34 18.72 5.74
C ALA A 46 -16.85 18.40 7.15
N ARG A 47 -17.50 17.24 7.33
CA ARG A 47 -17.97 16.77 8.65
C ARG A 47 -16.82 16.50 9.61
N MET A 48 -15.78 15.80 9.17
CA MET A 48 -14.59 15.54 10.01
C MET A 48 -13.96 16.84 10.49
N LYS A 49 -13.73 17.81 9.58
CA LYS A 49 -13.17 19.13 9.94
C LYS A 49 -14.05 19.88 10.95
N LYS A 50 -15.38 19.83 10.78
CA LYS A 50 -16.33 20.47 11.71
C LYS A 50 -16.29 19.83 13.10
N LEU A 51 -16.23 18.50 13.17
CA LEU A 51 -16.17 17.78 14.45
C LEU A 51 -14.81 17.91 15.14
N SER A 52 -13.75 18.12 14.37
CA SER A 52 -12.39 18.43 14.83
C SER A 52 -12.19 19.93 15.13
N ALA A 53 -13.24 20.71 15.39
CA ALA A 53 -13.11 22.15 15.67
C ALA A 53 -12.17 22.46 16.84
N ASN A 54 -12.18 21.61 17.87
CA ASN A 54 -11.30 21.73 19.05
C ASN A 54 -9.81 21.57 18.71
N THR A 55 -9.47 20.95 17.58
CA THR A 55 -8.10 20.79 17.07
C THR A 55 -7.82 21.71 15.88
N GLY A 56 -8.63 22.76 15.69
CA GLY A 56 -8.50 23.70 14.57
C GLY A 56 -8.90 23.11 13.22
N GLY A 57 -9.77 22.10 13.21
CA GLY A 57 -10.21 21.38 12.01
C GLY A 57 -9.15 20.44 11.42
N LYS A 58 -8.11 20.10 12.19
CA LYS A 58 -7.05 19.18 11.79
C LYS A 58 -7.49 17.74 12.05
N TYR A 59 -7.18 16.86 11.10
CA TYR A 59 -7.40 15.42 11.21
C TYR A 59 -6.28 14.66 10.49
N VAL A 60 -6.09 13.40 10.87
CA VAL A 60 -5.13 12.48 10.27
C VAL A 60 -5.92 11.34 9.64
N SER A 61 -5.53 10.94 8.42
CA SER A 61 -6.10 9.78 7.74
C SER A 61 -5.01 8.76 7.50
N VAL A 62 -5.27 7.50 7.89
CA VAL A 62 -4.34 6.39 7.73
C VAL A 62 -5.04 5.30 6.93
N HIS A 63 -4.43 4.91 5.80
CA HIS A 63 -4.88 3.76 5.01
C HIS A 63 -4.03 2.55 5.38
N LEU A 64 -4.64 1.60 6.09
CA LEU A 64 -3.99 0.37 6.50
C LEU A 64 -4.26 -0.73 5.49
N ARG A 65 -3.18 -1.30 4.95
CA ARG A 65 -3.25 -2.49 4.14
C ARG A 65 -2.45 -3.62 4.79
N PHE A 66 -3.08 -4.20 5.81
CA PHE A 66 -2.53 -5.28 6.61
C PHE A 66 -3.23 -6.60 6.28
N GLU A 67 -3.17 -6.97 5.00
CA GLU A 67 -3.74 -8.22 4.47
C GLU A 67 -2.64 -9.29 4.37
N GLU A 68 -3.01 -10.58 4.44
CA GLU A 68 -2.07 -11.71 4.40
C GLU A 68 -1.09 -11.63 3.22
N ASP A 69 -1.59 -11.22 2.04
CA ASP A 69 -0.77 -11.09 0.83
C ASP A 69 0.30 -10.00 0.99
N MET A 70 -0.06 -8.84 1.53
CA MET A 70 0.85 -7.72 1.77
C MET A 70 1.88 -8.04 2.85
N VAL A 71 1.43 -8.66 3.95
CA VAL A 71 2.30 -9.11 5.06
C VAL A 71 3.30 -10.14 4.53
N ALA A 72 2.83 -11.17 3.84
CA ALA A 72 3.67 -12.21 3.24
C ALA A 72 4.65 -11.63 2.20
N PHE A 73 4.18 -10.75 1.32
CA PHE A 73 5.00 -10.15 0.27
C PHE A 73 6.11 -9.26 0.82
N SER A 74 5.82 -8.49 1.87
CA SER A 74 6.78 -7.57 2.49
C SER A 74 8.02 -8.29 3.03
N CYS A 75 7.90 -9.58 3.37
CA CYS A 75 8.95 -10.38 4.01
C CYS A 75 9.48 -9.76 5.31
N CYS A 76 8.68 -8.92 5.95
CA CYS A 76 8.95 -8.36 7.27
C CYS A 76 8.64 -9.40 8.35
N VAL A 77 9.14 -9.14 9.56
CA VAL A 77 8.80 -9.92 10.74
C VAL A 77 7.94 -9.03 11.63
N PHE A 78 6.79 -9.55 12.05
CA PHE A 78 5.91 -8.92 13.02
C PHE A 78 5.90 -9.75 14.32
N ASP A 79 5.11 -9.33 15.29
CA ASP A 79 5.16 -9.87 16.65
C ASP A 79 4.33 -11.16 16.82
N GLY A 80 3.90 -11.82 15.73
CA GLY A 80 3.12 -13.06 15.76
C GLY A 80 3.92 -14.35 15.99
N GLY A 81 5.22 -14.25 16.25
CA GLY A 81 6.07 -15.39 16.64
C GLY A 81 6.36 -16.40 15.50
N GLU A 82 6.74 -17.63 15.86
CA GLU A 82 7.13 -18.65 14.88
C GLU A 82 5.95 -19.15 14.03
N GLN A 83 4.74 -19.18 14.60
CA GLN A 83 3.54 -19.57 13.86
C GLN A 83 3.29 -18.61 12.69
N GLU A 84 3.30 -17.30 12.94
CA GLU A 84 3.16 -16.30 11.87
C GLU A 84 4.25 -16.46 10.81
N LYS A 85 5.50 -16.69 11.21
CA LYS A 85 6.61 -16.88 10.25
C LYS A 85 6.36 -18.06 9.32
N GLU A 86 5.86 -19.17 9.84
CA GLU A 86 5.56 -20.35 9.04
C GLU A 86 4.37 -20.12 8.13
N ASP A 87 3.29 -19.51 8.64
CA ASP A 87 2.12 -19.14 7.85
C ASP A 87 2.51 -18.20 6.69
N MET A 88 3.40 -17.23 6.95
CA MET A 88 3.90 -16.31 5.91
C MET A 88 4.83 -16.99 4.90
N LYS A 89 5.57 -18.04 5.27
CA LYS A 89 6.29 -18.86 4.27
C LYS A 89 5.30 -19.59 3.37
N ASN A 90 4.29 -20.23 3.95
CA ASN A 90 3.26 -20.96 3.22
C ASN A 90 2.46 -20.03 2.29
N ALA A 91 2.08 -18.83 2.77
CA ALA A 91 1.42 -17.80 1.97
C ALA A 91 2.29 -17.33 0.78
N ARG A 92 3.60 -17.12 1.01
CA ARG A 92 4.54 -16.75 -0.06
C ARG A 92 4.65 -17.81 -1.14
N GLU A 93 4.74 -19.07 -0.74
CA GLU A 93 4.84 -20.19 -1.67
C GLU A 93 3.55 -20.38 -2.46
N ARG A 94 2.39 -20.31 -1.81
CA ARG A 94 1.07 -20.35 -2.49
C ARG A 94 0.89 -19.20 -3.48
N GLY A 95 1.21 -17.97 -3.09
CA GLY A 95 0.93 -16.77 -3.87
C GLY A 95 1.92 -16.49 -5.00
N TRP A 96 3.21 -16.77 -4.79
CA TRP A 96 4.28 -16.36 -5.72
C TRP A 96 5.24 -17.48 -6.14
N LYS A 97 4.95 -18.75 -5.80
CA LYS A 97 5.61 -19.95 -6.33
C LYS A 97 7.13 -19.83 -6.40
N GLY A 98 7.80 -19.84 -5.26
CA GLY A 98 9.26 -19.79 -5.18
C GLY A 98 9.93 -18.46 -5.51
N LYS A 99 9.18 -17.37 -5.79
CA LYS A 99 9.75 -16.03 -6.06
C LYS A 99 10.70 -15.53 -4.97
N PHE A 100 10.42 -15.90 -3.73
CA PHE A 100 11.15 -15.45 -2.54
C PHE A 100 12.25 -16.41 -2.10
N THR A 101 12.24 -17.64 -2.61
CA THR A 101 13.21 -18.71 -2.30
C THR A 101 14.19 -18.97 -3.45
N LYS A 102 14.25 -18.09 -4.45
CA LYS A 102 15.20 -18.19 -5.56
C LYS A 102 16.66 -18.16 -5.07
N PRO A 103 17.56 -18.97 -5.68
CA PRO A 103 18.99 -18.91 -5.37
C PRO A 103 19.56 -17.49 -5.49
N GLY A 104 20.39 -17.10 -4.52
CA GLY A 104 21.00 -15.76 -4.46
C GLY A 104 20.09 -14.65 -3.90
N ARG A 105 18.81 -14.93 -3.61
CA ARG A 105 17.92 -13.95 -2.99
C ARG A 105 18.03 -14.01 -1.47
N VAL A 106 18.62 -12.97 -0.86
CA VAL A 106 18.71 -12.84 0.60
C VAL A 106 17.63 -11.88 1.09
N ILE A 107 16.77 -12.36 1.99
CA ILE A 107 15.75 -11.54 2.66
C ILE A 107 16.34 -11.01 3.97
N ARG A 108 16.35 -9.69 4.15
CA ARG A 108 16.81 -9.02 5.37
C ARG A 108 15.66 -8.20 5.98
N PRO A 109 14.82 -8.78 6.84
CA PRO A 109 13.60 -8.14 7.34
C PRO A 109 13.86 -6.77 7.99
N GLY A 110 14.91 -6.65 8.81
CA GLY A 110 15.25 -5.39 9.47
C GLY A 110 15.58 -4.26 8.49
N ALA A 111 16.34 -4.54 7.44
CA ALA A 111 16.64 -3.56 6.40
C ALA A 111 15.40 -3.18 5.59
N ILE A 112 14.45 -4.09 5.38
CA ILE A 112 13.19 -3.81 4.70
C ILE A 112 12.34 -2.84 5.54
N ARG A 113 12.27 -3.04 6.86
CA ARG A 113 11.54 -2.15 7.78
C ARG A 113 12.12 -0.75 7.82
N ILE A 114 13.43 -0.62 7.98
CA ILE A 114 14.10 0.69 8.00
C ILE A 114 13.89 1.47 6.70
N ASN A 115 13.79 0.78 5.57
CA ASN A 115 13.52 1.39 4.26
C ASN A 115 12.03 1.73 4.02
N GLY A 116 11.16 1.60 5.03
CA GLY A 116 9.73 1.94 4.93
C GLY A 116 8.92 1.01 4.03
N LYS A 117 9.37 -0.24 3.82
CA LYS A 117 8.71 -1.22 2.95
C LYS A 117 7.80 -2.21 3.69
N CYS A 118 7.78 -2.15 5.02
CA CYS A 118 6.86 -2.96 5.83
C CYS A 118 5.55 -2.20 6.05
N PRO A 119 4.40 -2.88 5.99
CA PRO A 119 3.17 -2.39 6.60
C PRO A 119 3.39 -1.99 8.07
N LEU A 120 2.66 -0.97 8.53
CA LEU A 120 2.68 -0.56 9.93
C LEU A 120 1.97 -1.63 10.79
N THR A 121 2.52 -1.91 11.96
CA THR A 121 1.86 -2.72 12.99
C THR A 121 0.73 -1.91 13.64
N PRO A 122 -0.27 -2.56 14.26
CA PRO A 122 -1.29 -1.86 15.03
C PRO A 122 -0.71 -0.89 16.08
N LEU A 123 0.42 -1.26 16.71
CA LEU A 123 1.12 -0.41 17.67
C LEU A 123 1.74 0.83 17.02
N GLU A 124 2.41 0.65 15.88
CA GLU A 124 3.01 1.76 15.13
C GLU A 124 1.94 2.74 14.65
N VAL A 125 0.79 2.24 14.18
CA VAL A 125 -0.35 3.07 13.77
C VAL A 125 -0.89 3.89 14.96
N PHE A 126 -1.04 3.26 16.11
CA PHE A 126 -1.50 3.93 17.32
C PHE A 126 -0.54 5.05 17.75
N LEU A 127 0.77 4.79 17.71
CA LEU A 127 1.79 5.81 18.00
C LEU A 127 1.72 7.00 17.03
N VAL A 128 1.56 6.74 15.73
CA VAL A 128 1.38 7.81 14.73
C VAL A 128 0.13 8.64 15.04
N ALA A 129 -0.98 7.98 15.37
CA ALA A 129 -2.23 8.68 15.68
C ALA A 129 -2.10 9.56 16.93
N LEU A 130 -1.41 9.09 17.98
CA LEU A 130 -1.18 9.86 19.21
C LEU A 130 -0.29 11.09 19.01
N LEU A 131 0.69 11.02 18.10
CA LEU A 131 1.67 12.09 17.92
C LEU A 131 1.26 13.14 16.89
N SER A 132 0.17 12.93 16.16
CA SER A 132 -0.17 13.72 14.96
C SER A 132 -1.37 14.66 15.12
N VAL A 133 -2.03 14.66 16.28
CA VAL A 133 -3.21 15.49 16.58
C VAL A 133 -3.02 16.17 17.94
#